data_AF-A0A816SV38-F1
#
_entry.id   AF-A0A816SV38-F1
#
_cell.length_a   1.000
_cell.length_b   1.000
_cell.length_c   1.000
_cell.angle_alpha   90.00
_cell.angle_beta   90.00
_cell.angle_gamma   90.00
#
_symmetry.space_group_name_H-M   'P 1'
#
loop_
_entity.id
_entity.type
_entity.pdbx_description
1 polymer ?
#
loop_
_entity_poly.entity_id
_entity_poly.type
_entity_poly.pdbx_seq_one_letter_code
_entity_poly.pdbx_strand_id
1 'polypeptide(L)'
;MALQCSFFFIPCMLLLSSLVAARAATITDGEILSSMIGVQGLIYCKQGSKLTPLQGAVARVTCETADEYGYEGEDVTVLSQATDAKGYFLATLSPSEVKGLKKKVIKIKECRAFLELSPADTCSYPTEINRGISGAILQTYRLLENKLKMKLFTVGPFVFSPEETQDKSIPDGY
;
A
#
# COMPACT_ATOMS: atom_id res chain seq x y z
N MET A 1 -56.55 37.02 -36.90
CA MET A 1 -57.35 36.10 -36.07
C MET A 1 -56.51 34.84 -35.92
N ALA A 2 -55.59 34.84 -34.95
CA ALA A 2 -55.76 34.27 -33.61
C ALA A 2 -55.91 32.75 -33.65
N LEU A 3 -54.87 32.02 -33.23
CA LEU A 3 -55.10 30.87 -32.36
C LEU A 3 -53.94 30.74 -31.37
N GLN A 4 -54.25 31.12 -30.15
CA GLN A 4 -53.45 31.05 -28.95
C GLN A 4 -54.00 29.86 -28.17
N CYS A 5 -53.16 28.88 -27.81
CA CYS A 5 -53.53 27.88 -26.82
C CYS A 5 -52.46 27.81 -25.74
N SER A 6 -52.82 28.40 -24.61
CA SER A 6 -52.07 28.46 -23.37
C SER A 6 -52.18 27.16 -22.57
N PHE A 7 -51.11 26.95 -21.80
CA PHE A 7 -50.81 25.95 -20.77
C PHE A 7 -51.95 25.49 -19.83
N PHE A 8 -51.93 24.20 -19.47
CA PHE A 8 -52.39 23.65 -18.17
C PHE A 8 -51.50 22.46 -17.71
N PHE A 9 -50.52 22.76 -16.85
CA PHE A 9 -50.14 22.16 -15.56
C PHE A 9 -50.30 20.63 -15.19
N ILE A 10 -49.17 20.05 -14.70
CA ILE A 10 -48.95 19.05 -13.58
C ILE A 10 -48.87 17.54 -13.96
N PRO A 11 -48.02 16.67 -13.34
CA PRO A 11 -46.58 16.73 -13.00
C PRO A 11 -45.84 15.38 -13.31
N CYS A 12 -44.69 15.36 -13.99
CA CYS A 12 -43.87 14.13 -14.00
C CYS A 12 -42.80 14.20 -12.91
N MET A 13 -43.11 13.61 -11.76
CA MET A 13 -42.19 13.29 -10.67
C MET A 13 -40.98 12.52 -11.24
N LEU A 14 -39.91 13.23 -11.54
CA LEU A 14 -38.60 12.62 -11.78
C LEU A 14 -37.94 12.42 -10.42
N LEU A 15 -38.18 11.25 -9.84
CA LEU A 15 -37.37 10.67 -8.77
C LEU A 15 -35.94 10.52 -9.31
N LEU A 16 -35.09 11.50 -9.01
CA LEU A 16 -33.64 11.35 -9.12
C LEU A 16 -33.19 10.42 -7.99
N SER A 17 -33.26 9.12 -8.23
CA SER A 17 -32.58 8.13 -7.41
C SER A 17 -31.08 8.40 -7.50
N SER A 18 -30.53 8.92 -6.40
CA SER A 18 -29.10 9.15 -6.23
C SER A 18 -28.37 7.81 -6.20
N LEU A 19 -27.95 7.34 -7.38
CA LEU A 19 -26.91 6.34 -7.53
C LEU A 19 -25.59 6.97 -7.05
N VAL A 20 -25.33 6.89 -5.76
CA VAL A 20 -23.98 7.07 -5.23
C VAL A 20 -23.19 5.84 -5.66
N ALA A 21 -22.60 5.91 -6.86
CA ALA A 21 -21.61 4.94 -7.27
C ALA A 21 -20.42 5.08 -6.31
N ALA A 22 -20.28 4.14 -5.37
CA ALA A 22 -19.09 4.00 -4.58
C ALA A 22 -17.93 3.72 -5.57
N ARG A 23 -17.11 4.74 -5.83
CA ARG A 23 -15.87 4.57 -6.59
C ARG A 23 -14.91 3.77 -5.72
N ALA A 24 -14.86 2.46 -5.92
CA ALA A 24 -13.67 1.70 -5.63
C ALA A 24 -12.59 2.21 -6.58
N ALA A 25 -11.65 3.01 -6.07
CA ALA A 25 -10.50 3.45 -6.84
C ALA A 25 -9.59 2.24 -7.06
N THR A 26 -9.75 1.56 -8.20
CA THR A 26 -8.72 0.70 -8.74
C THR A 26 -7.57 1.59 -9.20
N ILE A 27 -6.33 1.20 -8.91
CA ILE A 27 -5.14 1.93 -9.34
C ILE A 27 -5.09 1.84 -10.88
N THR A 28 -5.53 2.91 -11.55
CA THR A 28 -5.38 3.06 -13.00
C THR A 28 -4.00 3.64 -13.31
N ASP A 29 -3.20 2.81 -13.96
CA ASP A 29 -2.09 3.08 -14.88
C ASP A 29 -1.39 4.48 -14.84
N GLY A 30 -0.10 4.47 -14.50
CA GLY A 30 0.88 5.43 -15.03
C GLY A 30 0.97 6.83 -14.42
N GLU A 31 0.65 7.03 -13.13
CA GLU A 31 0.89 8.31 -12.46
C GLU A 31 2.37 8.43 -12.05
N ILE A 32 3.06 9.48 -12.52
CA ILE A 32 4.24 10.03 -11.80
C ILE A 32 3.80 10.17 -10.35
N LEU A 33 4.59 9.76 -9.36
CA LEU A 33 4.28 9.96 -7.94
C LEU A 33 3.82 11.42 -7.70
N SER A 34 2.52 11.65 -7.70
CA SER A 34 1.88 12.95 -7.57
C SER A 34 1.53 13.23 -6.11
N SER A 35 1.45 12.14 -5.35
CA SER A 35 1.18 12.04 -3.93
C SER A 35 2.28 11.26 -3.24
N MET A 36 2.54 11.56 -1.97
CA MET A 36 3.36 10.72 -1.11
C MET A 36 2.69 9.35 -0.92
N ILE A 37 3.47 8.28 -1.00
CA ILE A 37 3.04 6.94 -0.57
C ILE A 37 3.45 6.78 0.89
N GLY A 38 2.49 6.39 1.73
CA GLY A 38 2.75 5.92 3.09
C GLY A 38 2.37 4.46 3.19
N VAL A 39 3.20 3.65 3.85
CA VAL A 39 2.92 2.23 4.11
C VAL A 39 3.07 2.00 5.60
N GLN A 40 2.02 1.51 6.22
CA GLN A 40 2.01 1.22 7.64
C GLN A 40 1.64 -0.23 7.94
N GLY A 41 2.06 -0.68 9.11
CA GLY A 41 1.73 -2.00 9.61
C GLY A 41 2.27 -2.19 11.02
N LEU A 42 2.19 -3.43 11.50
CA LEU A 42 2.72 -3.85 12.79
C LEU A 42 3.72 -4.99 12.57
N ILE A 43 4.75 -5.05 13.40
CA ILE A 43 5.72 -6.15 13.44
C ILE A 43 5.69 -6.80 14.82
N TYR A 44 5.57 -8.12 14.83
CA TYR A 44 5.54 -8.94 16.03
C TYR A 44 6.67 -9.95 16.06
N CYS A 45 7.04 -10.35 17.28
CA CYS A 45 7.77 -11.56 17.55
C CYS A 45 6.81 -12.67 17.99
N LYS A 46 6.88 -13.83 17.33
CA LYS A 46 6.09 -15.02 17.69
C LYS A 46 6.94 -16.04 18.44
N GLN A 47 6.58 -16.32 19.69
CA GLN A 47 7.17 -17.39 20.50
C GLN A 47 6.08 -18.39 20.88
N GLY A 48 6.06 -19.55 20.23
CA GLY A 48 4.94 -20.49 20.34
C GLY A 48 3.63 -19.85 19.87
N SER A 49 2.62 -19.80 20.74
CA SER A 49 1.33 -19.15 20.48
C SER A 49 1.30 -17.66 20.81
N LYS A 50 2.34 -17.13 21.47
CA LYS A 50 2.39 -15.74 21.94
C LYS A 50 2.92 -14.82 20.84
N LEU A 51 2.17 -13.76 20.54
CA LEU A 51 2.61 -12.64 19.70
C LEU A 51 2.90 -11.43 20.59
N THR A 52 4.12 -10.91 20.52
CA THR A 52 4.55 -9.73 21.27
C THR A 52 5.00 -8.64 20.30
N PRO A 53 4.55 -7.38 20.43
CA PRO A 53 5.04 -6.31 19.56
C PRO A 53 6.55 -6.21 19.60
N LEU A 54 7.17 -6.07 18.43
CA LEU A 54 8.62 -6.01 18.31
C LEU A 54 9.04 -4.57 18.04
N GLN A 55 9.45 -3.87 19.09
CA GLN A 55 10.02 -2.52 18.99
C GLN A 55 11.43 -2.57 18.40
N GLY A 56 11.77 -1.63 17.52
CA GLY A 56 13.09 -1.53 16.90
C GLY A 56 13.23 -2.28 15.57
N ALA A 57 12.20 -3.01 15.14
CA ALA A 57 12.18 -3.74 13.87
C ALA A 57 11.99 -2.79 12.68
N VAL A 58 12.38 -3.24 11.50
CA VAL A 58 12.33 -2.46 10.26
C VAL A 58 11.56 -3.25 9.20
N ALA A 59 10.71 -2.55 8.47
CA ALA A 59 10.10 -3.03 7.23
C ALA A 59 10.77 -2.34 6.04
N ARG A 60 10.77 -3.02 4.88
CA ARG A 60 11.22 -2.45 3.60
C ARG A 60 10.03 -2.33 2.67
N VAL A 61 9.98 -1.24 1.91
CA VAL A 61 9.04 -1.09 0.79
C VAL A 61 9.84 -0.99 -0.48
N THR A 62 9.52 -1.84 -1.44
CA THR A 62 10.12 -1.81 -2.78
C THR A 62 9.02 -1.63 -3.81
N CYS A 63 9.24 -0.70 -4.73
CA CYS A 63 8.32 -0.37 -5.80
C CYS A 63 9.00 -0.59 -7.15
N GLU A 64 8.36 -1.42 -7.98
CA GLU A 64 8.73 -1.63 -9.37
C GLU A 64 8.45 -0.36 -10.16
N THR A 65 9.38 -0.04 -11.06
CA THR A 65 9.29 1.19 -11.84
C THR A 65 9.36 0.94 -13.32
N ALA A 66 8.81 1.87 -14.09
CA ALA A 66 8.93 1.86 -15.54
C ALA A 66 9.17 3.27 -16.08
N ASP A 67 9.81 3.33 -17.24
CA ASP A 67 9.95 4.57 -17.98
C ASP A 67 8.62 4.99 -18.66
N GLU A 68 8.65 6.12 -19.35
CA GLU A 68 7.46 6.66 -20.03
C GLU A 68 6.87 5.71 -21.08
N TYR A 69 7.70 4.84 -21.67
CA TYR A 69 7.35 3.85 -22.69
C TYR A 69 6.94 2.50 -22.10
N GLY A 70 7.02 2.33 -20.77
CA GLY A 70 6.63 1.11 -20.06
C GLY A 70 7.73 0.08 -19.89
N TYR A 71 8.96 0.37 -20.33
CA TYR A 71 10.12 -0.51 -20.10
C TYR A 71 10.50 -0.51 -18.63
N GLU A 72 10.86 -1.69 -18.12
CA GLU A 72 11.26 -1.85 -16.72
C GLU A 72 12.44 -0.93 -16.37
N GLY A 73 12.23 -0.15 -15.32
CA GLY A 73 13.25 0.66 -14.68
C GLY A 73 13.73 -0.01 -13.41
N GLU A 74 14.84 0.48 -12.87
CA GLU A 74 15.33 -0.01 -11.58
C GLU A 74 14.36 0.37 -10.45
N ASP A 75 14.11 -0.59 -9.56
CA ASP A 75 13.20 -0.44 -8.43
C ASP A 75 13.59 0.71 -7.50
N VAL A 76 12.58 1.25 -6.82
CA VAL A 76 12.76 2.21 -5.74
C VAL A 76 12.51 1.51 -4.42
N THR A 77 13.50 1.55 -3.53
CA THR A 77 13.42 0.93 -2.22
C THR A 77 13.56 1.96 -1.11
N VAL A 78 12.72 1.85 -0.08
CA VAL A 78 12.80 2.64 1.14
C VAL A 78 12.64 1.76 2.37
N LEU A 79 13.39 2.05 3.43
CA LEU A 79 13.22 1.41 4.73
C LEU A 79 12.26 2.23 5.59
N SER A 80 11.45 1.56 6.39
CA SER A 80 10.72 2.22 7.46
C SER A 80 11.68 2.72 8.51
N GLN A 81 11.21 3.65 9.33
CA GLN A 81 11.85 3.83 10.63
C GLN A 81 11.68 2.57 11.50
N ALA A 82 12.56 2.46 12.50
CA ALA A 82 12.43 1.46 13.55
C ALA A 82 11.05 1.53 14.20
N THR A 83 10.41 0.38 14.41
CA THR A 83 9.09 0.28 15.00
C THR A 83 9.04 0.86 16.40
N ASP A 84 7.88 1.43 16.76
CA ASP A 84 7.64 1.92 18.11
C ASP A 84 7.40 0.78 19.13
N ALA A 85 7.12 1.14 20.39
CA ALA A 85 6.85 0.18 21.47
C ALA A 85 5.63 -0.73 21.22
N LYS A 86 4.75 -0.37 20.28
CA LYS A 86 3.59 -1.16 19.85
C LYS A 86 3.88 -1.96 18.58
N GLY A 87 5.14 -1.97 18.12
CA GLY A 87 5.55 -2.64 16.89
C GLY A 87 5.09 -1.92 15.62
N TYR A 88 4.61 -0.67 15.72
CA TYR A 88 4.11 0.08 14.57
C TYR A 88 5.24 0.66 13.73
N PHE A 89 5.14 0.50 12.41
CA PHE A 89 6.02 1.16 11.46
C PHE A 89 5.22 2.04 10.49
N LEU A 90 5.90 3.06 9.98
CA LEU A 90 5.49 3.85 8.82
C LEU A 90 6.72 4.03 7.91
N ALA A 91 6.62 3.55 6.68
CA ALA A 91 7.54 3.87 5.60
C ALA A 91 6.88 4.91 4.69
N THR A 92 7.65 5.91 4.26
CA THR A 92 7.14 6.96 3.36
C THR A 92 8.02 7.07 2.15
N LEU A 93 7.40 7.18 0.97
CA LEU A 93 8.08 7.47 -0.28
C LEU A 93 7.51 8.77 -0.85
N SER A 94 8.35 9.80 -0.92
CA SER A 94 7.97 11.11 -1.45
C SER A 94 8.29 11.23 -2.96
N PRO A 95 7.51 12.03 -3.70
CA PRO A 95 7.82 12.35 -5.10
C PRO A 95 9.22 12.93 -5.31
N SER A 96 9.72 13.70 -4.35
CA SER A 96 11.04 14.33 -4.39
C SER A 96 12.18 13.33 -4.25
N GLU A 97 12.03 12.30 -3.41
CA GLU A 97 13.03 11.24 -3.27
C GLU A 97 13.15 10.45 -4.58
N VAL A 98 12.02 10.17 -5.24
CA VAL A 98 12.03 9.44 -6.53
C VAL A 98 12.56 10.30 -7.68
N LYS A 99 12.18 11.59 -7.75
CA LYS A 99 12.67 12.52 -8.78
C LYS A 99 14.14 12.92 -8.59
N GLY A 100 14.62 12.98 -7.36
CA GLY A 100 16.02 13.26 -7.03
C GLY A 100 16.95 12.11 -7.44
N LEU A 101 16.44 10.87 -7.38
CA LEU A 101 17.20 9.67 -7.77
C LEU A 101 17.33 9.51 -9.29
N LYS A 102 16.34 9.92 -10.09
CA LYS A 102 16.42 9.79 -11.56
C LYS A 102 15.91 11.03 -12.30
N LYS A 103 16.72 11.55 -13.22
CA LYS A 103 16.42 12.68 -14.12
C LYS A 103 15.26 12.43 -15.11
N LYS A 104 14.64 11.25 -15.08
CA LYS A 104 13.60 10.80 -16.03
C LYS A 104 12.25 10.67 -15.34
N VAL A 105 11.19 10.78 -16.13
CA VAL A 105 9.82 10.46 -15.72
C VAL A 105 9.76 8.97 -15.39
N ILE A 106 9.45 8.65 -14.13
CA ILE A 106 9.29 7.28 -13.65
C ILE A 106 7.82 7.05 -13.28
N LYS A 107 7.25 5.96 -13.77
CA LYS A 107 5.94 5.42 -13.34
C LYS A 107 6.16 4.34 -12.30
N ILE A 108 5.37 4.34 -11.23
CA ILE A 108 5.34 3.23 -10.26
C ILE A 108 4.30 2.21 -10.75
N LYS A 109 4.70 0.94 -10.90
CA LYS A 109 3.82 -0.15 -11.34
C LYS A 109 3.18 -0.86 -10.15
N GLU A 110 4.00 -1.48 -9.33
CA GLU A 110 3.59 -2.24 -8.16
C GLU A 110 4.52 -1.90 -6.99
N CYS A 111 3.97 -1.86 -5.78
CA CYS A 111 4.76 -1.74 -4.55
C CYS A 111 4.45 -2.92 -3.64
N ARG A 112 5.50 -3.41 -2.97
CA ARG A 112 5.42 -4.47 -1.97
C ARG A 112 6.10 -4.04 -0.68
N ALA A 113 5.53 -4.45 0.45
CA ALA A 113 6.13 -4.27 1.77
C ALA A 113 6.67 -5.61 2.27
N PHE A 114 7.85 -5.58 2.88
CA PHE A 114 8.59 -6.75 3.32
C PHE A 114 9.04 -6.57 4.77
N LEU A 115 9.20 -7.69 5.46
CA LEU A 115 9.88 -7.76 6.73
C LEU A 115 11.39 -7.71 6.47
N GLU A 116 12.11 -6.76 7.07
CA GLU A 116 13.52 -6.51 6.72
C GLU A 116 14.47 -6.89 7.85
N LEU A 117 14.32 -6.28 9.02
CA LEU A 117 15.29 -6.42 10.09
C LEU A 117 14.62 -6.52 11.46
N SER A 118 15.13 -7.45 12.27
CA SER A 118 14.81 -7.59 13.68
C SER A 118 15.93 -7.01 14.53
N PRO A 119 15.63 -6.30 15.62
CA PRO A 119 16.61 -5.82 16.57
C PRO A 119 16.97 -6.86 17.64
N ALA A 120 16.30 -8.02 17.64
CA ALA A 120 16.42 -9.04 18.68
C ALA A 120 16.98 -10.35 18.13
N ASP A 121 18.13 -10.78 18.64
CA ASP A 121 18.78 -12.04 18.24
C ASP A 121 17.88 -13.26 18.47
N THR A 122 17.10 -13.24 19.56
CA THR A 122 16.17 -14.31 19.93
C THR A 122 14.87 -14.31 19.11
N CYS A 123 14.71 -13.39 18.17
CA CYS A 123 13.53 -13.31 17.32
C CYS A 123 13.87 -12.66 15.98
N SER A 124 14.78 -13.30 15.25
CA SER A 124 15.45 -12.74 14.07
C SER A 124 15.07 -13.43 12.76
N TYR A 125 14.38 -14.57 12.80
CA TYR A 125 13.99 -15.30 11.58
C TYR A 125 12.69 -14.75 11.00
N PRO A 126 12.71 -14.16 9.80
CA PRO A 126 11.50 -13.65 9.17
C PRO A 126 10.57 -14.80 8.80
N THR A 127 9.27 -14.53 8.73
CA THR A 127 8.26 -15.54 8.37
C THR A 127 7.40 -15.07 7.19
N GLU A 128 6.76 -16.03 6.51
CA GLU A 128 5.88 -15.76 5.37
C GLU A 128 4.46 -15.32 5.79
N ILE A 129 4.20 -15.17 7.09
CA ILE A 129 2.92 -14.67 7.60
C ILE A 129 2.65 -13.28 6.99
N ASN A 130 1.48 -13.15 6.36
CA ASN A 130 1.07 -11.95 5.61
C ASN A 130 2.07 -11.52 4.53
N ARG A 131 2.80 -12.48 3.94
CA ARG A 131 3.82 -12.24 2.91
C ARG A 131 5.01 -11.42 3.41
N GLY A 132 5.44 -11.67 4.64
CA GLY A 132 6.60 -10.98 5.22
C GLY A 132 7.88 -11.15 4.40
N ILE A 133 8.12 -12.32 3.79
CA ILE A 133 9.32 -12.57 2.96
C ILE A 133 9.02 -12.32 1.48
N SER A 134 7.93 -12.86 0.93
CA SER A 134 7.59 -12.69 -0.50
C SER A 134 7.08 -11.29 -0.89
N GLY A 135 6.72 -10.47 0.11
CA GLY A 135 6.24 -9.11 -0.06
C GLY A 135 4.73 -9.00 -0.14
N ALA A 136 4.16 -8.20 0.76
CA ALA A 136 2.75 -7.84 0.76
C ALA A 136 2.46 -6.76 -0.30
N ILE A 137 1.64 -7.10 -1.30
CA ILE A 137 1.24 -6.18 -2.37
C ILE A 137 0.36 -5.06 -1.82
N LEU A 138 0.69 -3.82 -2.19
CA LEU A 138 -0.08 -2.63 -1.80
C LEU A 138 -1.29 -2.44 -2.72
N GLN A 139 -2.46 -2.89 -2.28
CA GLN A 139 -3.68 -2.88 -3.11
C GLN A 139 -4.57 -1.67 -2.84
N THR A 140 -4.95 -1.43 -1.58
CA THR A 140 -5.93 -0.41 -1.20
C THR A 140 -5.28 0.64 -0.31
N TYR A 141 -5.66 1.91 -0.54
CA TYR A 141 -5.16 3.03 0.24
C TYR A 141 -6.30 3.88 0.80
N ARG A 142 -6.01 4.51 1.93
CA ARG A 142 -6.78 5.65 2.44
C ARG A 142 -6.07 6.93 2.03
N LEU A 143 -6.80 7.86 1.43
CA LEU A 143 -6.29 9.20 1.20
C LEU A 143 -6.29 9.97 2.52
N LEU A 144 -5.13 10.49 2.93
CA LEU A 144 -5.03 11.44 4.02
C LEU A 144 -5.03 12.85 3.44
N GLU A 145 -6.10 13.59 3.71
CA GLU A 145 -6.26 15.00 3.33
C GLU A 145 -5.44 15.93 4.25
N ASN A 146 -4.15 15.63 4.39
CA ASN A 146 -3.20 16.56 4.98
C ASN A 146 -2.55 17.41 3.87
N LYS A 147 -1.70 18.38 4.25
CA LYS A 147 -0.99 19.25 3.29
C LYS A 147 -0.18 18.47 2.22
N LEU A 148 0.17 17.21 2.50
CA LEU A 148 0.99 16.36 1.65
C LEU A 148 0.17 15.40 0.76
N LYS A 149 -1.16 15.31 0.95
CA LYS A 149 -2.08 14.42 0.23
C LYS A 149 -1.53 12.99 0.09
N MET A 150 -1.28 12.34 1.21
CA MET A 150 -0.65 11.01 1.24
C MET A 150 -1.64 9.88 0.92
N LYS A 151 -1.27 8.95 0.03
CA LYS A 151 -1.94 7.66 -0.15
C LYS A 151 -1.38 6.69 0.90
N LEU A 152 -2.13 6.43 1.96
CA LEU A 152 -1.72 5.56 3.07
C LEU A 152 -2.24 4.14 2.86
N PHE A 153 -1.32 3.21 2.61
CA PHE A 153 -1.56 1.77 2.51
C PHE A 153 -1.34 1.11 3.87
N THR A 154 -2.15 0.10 4.18
CA THR A 154 -2.01 -0.69 5.41
C THR A 154 -1.83 -2.15 5.03
N VAL A 155 -0.74 -2.77 5.50
CA VAL A 155 -0.48 -4.20 5.31
C VAL A 155 -0.85 -4.98 6.56
N GLY A 156 -1.00 -6.30 6.41
CA GLY A 156 -1.16 -7.20 7.55
C GLY A 156 0.08 -7.18 8.47
N PRO A 157 -0.04 -7.63 9.72
CA PRO A 157 1.09 -7.66 10.64
C PRO A 157 2.18 -8.63 10.13
N PHE A 158 3.43 -8.18 10.11
CA PHE A 158 4.56 -9.06 9.84
C PHE A 158 5.07 -9.70 11.12
N VAL A 159 5.74 -10.84 10.97
CA VAL A 159 6.12 -11.68 12.09
C VAL A 159 7.54 -12.20 11.92
N PHE A 160 8.37 -11.93 12.93
CA PHE A 160 9.61 -12.66 13.18
C PHE A 160 9.37 -13.82 14.14
N SER A 161 10.29 -14.77 14.13
CA SER A 161 10.30 -15.93 15.02
C SER A 161 11.73 -16.22 15.56
N PRO A 162 11.86 -16.95 16.67
CA PRO A 162 13.15 -17.37 17.23
C PRO A 162 13.92 -18.37 16.37
N GLU A 163 13.24 -19.10 15.50
CA GLU A 163 13.78 -20.21 14.73
C GLU A 163 13.22 -20.16 13.31
N GLU A 164 13.96 -20.68 12.33
CA GLU A 164 13.49 -20.73 10.95
C GLU A 164 12.24 -21.60 10.82
N THR A 165 11.10 -20.98 10.50
CA THR A 165 9.89 -21.71 10.17
C THR A 165 10.02 -22.26 8.75
N GLN A 166 10.29 -23.57 8.62
CA GLN A 166 10.17 -24.26 7.34
C GLN A 166 8.69 -24.40 6.97
N ASP A 167 8.09 -23.34 6.43
CA ASP A 167 6.84 -23.49 5.69
C ASP A 167 7.18 -23.99 4.28
N LYS A 168 7.60 -25.26 4.19
CA LYS A 168 7.90 -25.99 2.94
C LYS A 168 6.60 -26.40 2.23
N SER A 169 5.66 -25.48 2.07
CA SER A 169 4.41 -25.73 1.35
C SER A 169 4.28 -24.87 0.09
N ILE A 170 5.33 -24.86 -0.75
CA ILE A 170 5.09 -24.87 -2.19
C ILE A 170 5.01 -26.36 -2.56
N PRO A 171 3.82 -26.94 -2.79
CA PRO A 171 3.77 -28.27 -3.39
C PRO A 171 4.37 -28.12 -4.78
N ASP A 172 5.48 -28.82 -5.03
CA ASP A 172 6.02 -28.99 -6.37
C ASP A 172 4.86 -29.36 -7.30
N GLY A 173 4.76 -28.61 -8.39
CA GLY A 173 3.70 -28.76 -9.37
C GLY A 173 3.61 -30.19 -9.89
N TYR A 174 2.38 -30.64 -10.11
CA TYR A 174 2.07 -31.73 -11.02
C TYR A 174 2.05 -31.22 -12.46
#